data_AF-A0A944PT64-F1
#
_entry.id   AF-A0A944PT64-F1
#
_cell.length_a   1.000
_cell.length_b   1.000
_cell.length_c   1.000
_cell.angle_alpha   90.00
_cell.angle_beta   90.00
_cell.angle_gamma   90.00
#
_symmetry.space_group_name_H-M   'P 1'
#
loop_
_entity.id
_entity.type
_entity.pdbx_description
1 polymer ?
#
loop_
_entity_poly.entity_id
_entity_poly.type
_entity_poly.pdbx_seq_one_letter_code
_entity_poly.pdbx_strand_id
1 'polypeptide(L)'
;MRNRRLMLSAAAIVAAGVGIVPGVANAAGQDGAKGTGGPGASVPDLDLTEAKAKAYKVETFSSPAAKTVHPAAKGGKQAAPLAEGAAATEPTVGLEGTATSAHGVQLQLAVTSDPGTALGVLVEWGDGSQVQVGANGPTNLTENHTYAKAGTYTIKVTLIDGSGGGVRGTNETVFRTAGNEFTPHAPTRLLDTREGIGAAKTKVPAFGTARVKVAGAAQIPAGVTAVALNVTVTNPAKAGHVRVYAEGGDVPTTSNVNYAPGQTVPNMVIASVGESGYVDIYNHGDGAIDLIADVTGYFSKSAASGYSSLNPSRVVDTREGLGTGKGQVPGFGNFSTQITGRAGVPSTAKAVALNVTVTEPQAAGHLTVYPSGGSAPTASNLNFTAGQTIANSVIVPIGSDGKISVRNGAGAGAHVVVDVVGYYSPESESALIRSFPNRWFDTREWDGPLDGRNYIYGRVGGGDPNVTALVLNATVTNTASTGFLTVSPDPNSWSAYEGGWETLPTPPNSSNLNWTPGKTVPNLVQASSGVNNVIDFWNMSYQTTDLVVDSFGFYAKN
;
A
#
# COMPACT_ATOMS: atom_id res chain seq x y z
N MET A 1 -66.19 -4.41 32.66
CA MET A 1 -66.49 -4.12 34.08
C MET A 1 -65.34 -3.31 34.68
N ARG A 2 -65.66 -2.12 35.21
CA ARG A 2 -64.87 -1.18 36.07
C ARG A 2 -63.55 -0.61 35.50
N ASN A 3 -63.48 0.67 35.09
CA ASN A 3 -63.38 1.92 35.87
C ASN A 3 -62.08 1.97 36.73
N ARG A 4 -61.21 2.99 36.75
CA ARG A 4 -61.36 4.46 36.67
C ARG A 4 -60.05 5.18 36.24
N ARG A 5 -60.23 6.41 35.74
CA ARG A 5 -59.27 7.53 35.64
C ARG A 5 -58.65 7.93 36.99
N LEU A 6 -57.46 8.54 36.97
CA LEU A 6 -57.13 9.70 37.81
C LEU A 6 -56.18 10.65 37.07
N MET A 7 -56.57 11.93 37.00
CA MET A 7 -55.75 13.09 36.64
C MET A 7 -55.42 13.88 37.90
N LEU A 8 -54.18 14.34 38.04
CA LEU A 8 -53.69 15.50 38.80
C LEU A 8 -52.32 15.84 38.20
N SER A 9 -51.76 17.06 38.13
CA SER A 9 -52.21 18.46 38.03
C SER A 9 -50.93 19.30 38.05
N ALA A 10 -50.82 20.28 37.15
CA ALA A 10 -49.89 21.43 37.03
C ALA A 10 -48.86 21.75 38.15
N ALA A 11 -47.63 22.14 37.76
CA ALA A 11 -47.17 23.55 37.70
C ALA A 11 -45.64 23.65 37.44
N ALA A 12 -45.25 24.71 36.72
CA ALA A 12 -43.93 25.00 36.18
C ALA A 12 -42.95 25.66 37.18
N ILE A 13 -41.64 25.45 36.99
CA ILE A 13 -40.57 26.43 37.29
C ILE A 13 -39.44 26.31 36.26
N VAL A 14 -39.06 27.46 35.70
CA VAL A 14 -37.90 27.72 34.84
C VAL A 14 -36.62 27.78 35.68
N ALA A 15 -35.54 27.14 35.24
CA ALA A 15 -34.17 27.59 35.55
C ALA A 15 -33.18 27.06 34.51
N ALA A 16 -32.44 27.99 33.92
CA ALA A 16 -31.39 27.78 32.94
C ALA A 16 -30.14 27.14 33.54
N GLY A 17 -29.34 26.52 32.67
CA GLY A 17 -27.92 26.30 32.89
C GLY A 17 -27.53 24.84 33.05
N VAL A 18 -27.15 24.18 31.95
CA VAL A 18 -26.18 23.09 32.01
C VAL A 18 -25.22 23.25 30.84
N GLY A 19 -23.93 23.31 31.19
CA GLY A 19 -22.83 23.68 30.35
C GLY A 19 -22.60 22.76 29.15
N ILE A 20 -22.08 23.40 28.11
CA ILE A 20 -21.39 22.75 27.00
C ILE A 20 -20.21 21.97 27.60
N VAL A 21 -20.23 20.65 27.47
CA VAL A 21 -19.05 19.80 27.68
C VAL A 21 -18.32 19.73 26.33
N PRO A 22 -17.10 20.26 26.17
CA PRO A 22 -16.25 19.91 25.05
C PRO A 22 -15.78 18.47 25.26
N GLY A 23 -16.17 17.57 24.36
CA GLY A 23 -15.68 16.20 24.32
C GLY A 23 -14.20 16.18 23.95
N VAL A 24 -13.34 16.19 24.95
CA VAL A 24 -11.93 15.77 24.83
C VAL A 24 -11.93 14.26 24.60
N ALA A 25 -11.62 13.82 23.38
CA ALA A 25 -11.18 12.45 23.15
C ALA A 25 -9.76 12.31 23.74
N ASN A 26 -9.70 12.17 25.07
CA ASN A 26 -8.50 11.83 25.80
C ASN A 26 -8.09 10.40 25.43
N ALA A 27 -6.91 10.25 24.82
CA ALA A 27 -6.18 9.00 24.86
C ALA A 27 -5.57 8.87 26.27
N ALA A 28 -6.40 8.63 27.28
CA ALA A 28 -5.97 8.32 28.64
C ALA A 28 -6.14 6.81 28.88
N GLY A 29 -5.17 6.24 29.60
CA GLY A 29 -5.03 4.81 29.86
C GLY A 29 -6.25 4.11 30.45
N GLN A 30 -6.18 2.79 30.31
CA GLN A 30 -7.13 1.77 30.75
C GLN A 30 -7.77 2.06 32.11
N ASP A 31 -9.09 1.87 32.19
CA ASP A 31 -9.72 0.94 33.14
C ASP A 31 -11.21 0.74 32.80
N GLY A 32 -11.60 -0.53 32.65
CA GLY A 32 -12.98 -1.00 32.80
C GLY A 32 -14.00 -0.66 31.71
N ALA A 33 -13.91 -1.29 30.53
CA ALA A 33 -15.09 -1.55 29.71
C ALA A 33 -15.58 -2.98 29.97
N LYS A 34 -16.89 -3.15 30.17
CA LYS A 34 -17.53 -4.46 30.39
C LYS A 34 -17.24 -5.38 29.20
N GLY A 35 -16.69 -6.56 29.50
CA GLY A 35 -16.35 -7.57 28.51
C GLY A 35 -17.56 -8.27 27.90
N THR A 36 -17.43 -8.59 26.61
CA THR A 36 -17.97 -9.82 26.03
C THR A 36 -16.78 -10.77 25.96
N GLY A 37 -16.67 -11.70 26.90
CA GLY A 37 -15.52 -12.60 27.07
C GLY A 37 -15.38 -13.69 25.99
N GLY A 38 -15.61 -13.33 24.72
CA GLY A 38 -15.35 -14.19 23.56
C GLY A 38 -14.44 -13.48 22.56
N PRO A 39 -13.88 -14.21 21.58
CA PRO A 39 -13.06 -13.62 20.52
C PRO A 39 -13.86 -12.58 19.73
N GLY A 40 -13.16 -11.67 19.04
CA GLY A 40 -13.80 -10.80 18.04
C GLY A 40 -14.55 -11.62 16.98
N ALA A 41 -15.35 -10.97 16.13
CA ALA A 41 -15.95 -11.68 14.99
C ALA A 41 -14.90 -11.85 13.88
N SER A 42 -14.84 -13.04 13.27
CA SER A 42 -13.93 -13.33 12.15
C SER A 42 -14.52 -12.82 10.84
N VAL A 43 -13.78 -12.01 10.08
CA VAL A 43 -14.13 -11.66 8.69
C VAL A 43 -13.72 -12.77 7.72
N PRO A 44 -14.29 -12.81 6.49
CA PRO A 44 -13.84 -13.74 5.46
C PRO A 44 -12.33 -13.65 5.21
N ASP A 45 -11.66 -14.73 4.82
CA ASP A 45 -10.24 -14.68 4.45
C ASP A 45 -10.04 -13.73 3.25
N LEU A 46 -9.01 -12.89 3.30
CA LEU A 46 -8.58 -12.13 2.13
C LEU A 46 -7.83 -13.07 1.20
N ASP A 47 -8.56 -13.72 0.29
CA ASP A 47 -7.94 -14.54 -0.75
C ASP A 47 -7.17 -13.67 -1.76
N LEU A 48 -5.85 -13.90 -1.83
CA LEU A 48 -4.94 -13.22 -2.75
C LEU A 48 -4.50 -14.12 -3.91
N THR A 49 -5.07 -15.31 -4.06
CA THR A 49 -4.67 -16.31 -5.06
C THR A 49 -4.80 -15.76 -6.48
N GLU A 50 -5.95 -15.17 -6.82
CA GLU A 50 -6.17 -14.59 -8.15
C GLU A 50 -5.28 -13.36 -8.39
N ALA A 51 -5.11 -12.51 -7.37
CA ALA A 51 -4.25 -11.33 -7.45
C ALA A 51 -2.78 -11.71 -7.71
N LYS A 52 -2.26 -12.71 -6.97
CA LYS A 52 -0.92 -13.27 -7.17
C LYS A 52 -0.79 -13.89 -8.57
N ALA A 53 -1.73 -14.74 -8.96
CA ALA A 53 -1.72 -15.38 -10.27
C ALA A 53 -1.70 -14.36 -11.41
N LYS A 54 -2.48 -13.27 -11.32
CA LYS A 54 -2.46 -12.18 -12.30
C LYS A 54 -1.12 -11.46 -12.29
N ALA A 55 -0.63 -11.03 -11.13
CA ALA A 55 0.63 -10.29 -11.01
C ALA A 55 1.82 -11.09 -11.55
N TYR A 56 1.88 -12.40 -11.28
CA TYR A 56 3.01 -13.24 -11.68
C TYR A 56 2.93 -13.67 -13.15
N LYS A 57 1.72 -13.88 -13.69
CA LYS A 57 1.53 -14.18 -15.12
C LYS A 57 1.89 -13.02 -16.05
N VAL A 58 1.80 -11.76 -15.57
CA VAL A 58 2.26 -10.61 -16.35
C VAL A 58 3.76 -10.69 -16.64
N GLU A 59 4.54 -11.30 -15.73
CA GLU A 59 5.99 -11.46 -15.86
C GLU A 59 6.35 -12.83 -16.43
N THR A 60 5.80 -13.14 -17.62
CA THR A 60 6.19 -14.31 -18.40
C THR A 60 7.15 -13.90 -19.52
N PHE A 61 8.10 -14.78 -19.84
CA PHE A 61 8.97 -14.61 -20.99
C PHE A 61 9.18 -15.92 -21.73
N SER A 62 9.49 -15.82 -23.02
CA SER A 62 9.92 -16.94 -23.84
C SER A 62 11.03 -16.52 -24.79
N SER A 63 12.05 -17.35 -24.91
CA SER A 63 13.06 -17.28 -25.96
C SER A 63 13.11 -18.62 -26.68
N PRO A 64 12.69 -18.69 -27.96
CA PRO A 64 12.64 -19.95 -28.68
C PRO A 64 14.05 -20.53 -28.89
N ALA A 65 14.15 -21.85 -28.99
CA ALA A 65 15.43 -22.55 -29.17
C ALA A 65 16.21 -22.06 -30.40
N ALA A 66 15.52 -21.61 -31.44
CA ALA A 66 16.12 -21.02 -32.65
C ALA A 66 16.92 -19.73 -32.40
N LYS A 67 16.81 -19.10 -31.22
CA LYS A 67 17.67 -17.98 -30.80
C LYS A 67 19.01 -18.43 -30.21
N THR A 68 19.28 -19.73 -30.12
CA THR A 68 20.57 -20.23 -29.66
C THR A 68 21.67 -19.79 -30.63
N VAL A 69 22.67 -19.09 -30.11
CA VAL A 69 23.86 -18.65 -30.85
C VAL A 69 25.00 -19.61 -30.60
N HIS A 70 25.65 -20.07 -31.66
CA HIS A 70 26.76 -21.01 -31.61
C HIS A 70 28.10 -20.31 -31.88
N PRO A 71 29.21 -20.75 -31.26
CA PRO A 71 30.53 -20.23 -31.60
C PRO A 71 30.87 -20.45 -33.08
N ALA A 72 31.47 -19.44 -33.71
CA ALA A 72 31.92 -19.56 -35.09
C ALA A 72 33.02 -20.63 -35.23
N ALA A 73 32.91 -21.50 -36.24
CA ALA A 73 33.97 -22.43 -36.58
C ALA A 73 35.26 -21.65 -36.89
N LYS A 74 36.35 -21.91 -36.15
CA LYS A 74 37.65 -21.28 -36.41
C LYS A 74 38.22 -21.81 -37.73
N GLY A 75 38.16 -20.97 -38.78
CA GLY A 75 39.01 -21.08 -39.96
C GLY A 75 38.28 -21.47 -41.25
N GLY A 76 38.25 -20.54 -42.20
CA GLY A 76 37.90 -20.83 -43.59
C GLY A 76 38.94 -21.74 -44.24
N LYS A 77 38.67 -23.04 -44.25
CA LYS A 77 39.07 -23.95 -45.32
C LYS A 77 37.87 -24.83 -45.62
N GLN A 78 37.48 -24.88 -46.90
CA GLN A 78 36.47 -25.81 -47.40
C GLN A 78 36.78 -27.21 -46.87
N ALA A 79 35.86 -27.76 -46.09
CA ALA A 79 35.93 -29.13 -45.64
C ALA A 79 35.84 -30.05 -46.86
N ALA A 80 36.68 -31.07 -46.91
CA ALA A 80 36.50 -32.20 -47.81
C ALA A 80 35.09 -32.80 -47.60
N PRO A 81 34.43 -33.33 -48.64
CA PRO A 81 33.07 -33.84 -48.50
C PRO A 81 33.06 -34.98 -47.47
N LEU A 82 32.34 -34.76 -46.37
CA LEU A 82 32.07 -35.76 -45.35
C LEU A 82 31.14 -36.84 -45.95
N ALA A 83 31.41 -38.10 -45.65
CA ALA A 83 30.52 -39.20 -45.97
C ALA A 83 29.15 -38.99 -45.31
N GLU A 84 28.08 -39.41 -45.99
CA GLU A 84 26.70 -39.37 -45.50
C GLU A 84 26.54 -40.18 -44.20
N GLY A 85 26.71 -39.49 -43.09
CA GLY A 85 26.18 -39.81 -41.77
C GLY A 85 25.60 -38.49 -41.24
N ALA A 86 24.33 -38.50 -40.83
CA ALA A 86 23.59 -37.30 -40.44
C ALA A 86 24.47 -36.36 -39.58
N ALA A 87 24.62 -35.10 -40.03
CA ALA A 87 25.35 -34.10 -39.26
C ALA A 87 24.71 -34.02 -37.87
N ALA A 88 25.53 -34.14 -36.82
CA ALA A 88 25.04 -34.08 -35.46
C ALA A 88 24.26 -32.78 -35.25
N THR A 89 23.06 -32.86 -34.67
CA THR A 89 22.22 -31.66 -34.47
C THR A 89 22.93 -30.74 -33.48
N GLU A 90 23.23 -29.51 -33.89
CA GLU A 90 23.83 -28.54 -32.97
C GLU A 90 22.90 -28.31 -31.77
N PRO A 91 23.41 -28.44 -30.52
CA PRO A 91 22.55 -28.34 -29.34
C PRO A 91 21.91 -26.96 -29.21
N THR A 92 20.59 -26.92 -29.01
CA THR A 92 19.83 -25.68 -28.79
C THR A 92 19.09 -25.73 -27.46
N VAL A 93 18.73 -24.57 -26.91
CA VAL A 93 17.93 -24.48 -25.68
C VAL A 93 16.85 -23.43 -25.83
N GLY A 94 15.59 -23.83 -25.66
CA GLY A 94 14.46 -22.92 -25.49
C GLY A 94 14.32 -22.50 -24.03
N LEU A 95 13.94 -21.26 -23.79
CA LEU A 95 13.76 -20.69 -22.45
C LEU A 95 12.30 -20.27 -22.29
N GLU A 96 11.65 -20.68 -21.23
CA GLU A 96 10.36 -20.14 -20.79
C GLU A 96 10.42 -19.86 -19.30
N GLY A 97 9.85 -18.75 -18.85
CA GLY A 97 9.85 -18.48 -17.41
C GLY A 97 8.69 -17.63 -16.95
N THR A 98 8.39 -17.75 -15.67
CA THR A 98 7.30 -17.04 -14.99
C THR A 98 7.77 -16.60 -13.62
N ALA A 99 7.35 -15.42 -13.16
CA ALA A 99 7.57 -15.03 -11.77
C ALA A 99 6.87 -16.00 -10.79
N THR A 100 7.47 -16.25 -9.64
CA THR A 100 6.91 -17.12 -8.59
C THR A 100 6.59 -16.36 -7.30
N SER A 101 7.21 -15.20 -7.12
CA SER A 101 6.99 -14.30 -5.99
C SER A 101 7.37 -12.88 -6.36
N ALA A 102 7.50 -11.99 -5.36
CA ALA A 102 7.94 -10.63 -5.59
C ALA A 102 9.34 -10.56 -6.23
N HIS A 103 10.24 -11.50 -5.92
CA HIS A 103 11.58 -11.58 -6.54
C HIS A 103 11.94 -12.97 -7.08
N GLY A 104 11.02 -13.93 -7.08
CA GLY A 104 11.26 -15.28 -7.59
C GLY A 104 10.95 -15.45 -9.07
N VAL A 105 11.68 -16.35 -9.73
CA VAL A 105 11.43 -16.84 -11.08
C VAL A 105 11.52 -18.36 -11.12
N GLN A 106 10.65 -18.98 -11.91
CA GLN A 106 10.81 -20.36 -12.38
C GLN A 106 11.15 -20.31 -13.86
N LEU A 107 12.23 -21.00 -14.23
CA LEU A 107 12.77 -21.09 -15.58
C LEU A 107 12.66 -22.55 -16.06
N GLN A 108 11.94 -22.75 -17.15
CA GLN A 108 11.86 -24.01 -17.89
C GLN A 108 12.81 -23.93 -19.08
N LEU A 109 13.62 -24.98 -19.24
CA LEU A 109 14.64 -25.11 -20.28
C LEU A 109 14.32 -26.31 -21.15
N ALA A 110 14.14 -26.09 -22.45
CA ALA A 110 13.93 -27.14 -23.43
C ALA A 110 15.21 -27.36 -24.24
N VAL A 111 16.07 -28.27 -23.77
CA VAL A 111 17.32 -28.63 -24.45
C VAL A 111 17.03 -29.60 -25.58
N THR A 112 17.47 -29.28 -26.78
CA THR A 112 17.41 -30.16 -27.96
C THR A 112 18.83 -30.50 -28.39
N SER A 113 19.13 -31.80 -28.51
CA SER A 113 20.41 -32.32 -28.99
C SER A 113 20.22 -33.76 -29.48
N ASP A 114 21.25 -34.37 -30.08
CA ASP A 114 21.17 -35.79 -30.44
C ASP A 114 21.11 -36.68 -29.18
N PRO A 115 20.37 -37.81 -29.21
CA PRO A 115 20.33 -38.76 -28.10
C PRO A 115 21.72 -39.19 -27.63
N GLY A 116 21.95 -39.22 -26.32
CA GLY A 116 23.24 -39.60 -25.74
C GLY A 116 24.26 -38.46 -25.67
N THR A 117 23.96 -37.27 -26.20
CA THR A 117 24.85 -36.10 -26.09
C THR A 117 24.88 -35.60 -24.66
N ALA A 118 26.02 -35.77 -23.98
CA ALA A 118 26.24 -35.20 -22.65
C ALA A 118 26.56 -33.71 -22.73
N LEU A 119 25.76 -32.89 -22.06
CA LEU A 119 25.90 -31.43 -21.99
C LEU A 119 25.88 -30.96 -20.53
N GLY A 120 26.58 -29.87 -20.26
CA GLY A 120 26.29 -29.00 -19.12
C GLY A 120 25.38 -27.86 -19.56
N VAL A 121 24.46 -27.45 -18.69
CA VAL A 121 23.58 -26.30 -18.88
C VAL A 121 23.90 -25.31 -17.78
N LEU A 122 24.65 -24.26 -18.12
CA LEU A 122 25.00 -23.18 -17.20
C LEU A 122 23.94 -22.07 -17.32
N VAL A 123 23.23 -21.81 -16.23
CA VAL A 123 22.28 -20.71 -16.10
C VAL A 123 22.95 -19.60 -15.30
N GLU A 124 23.17 -18.46 -15.94
CA GLU A 124 23.63 -17.21 -15.33
C GLU A 124 22.41 -16.31 -15.12
N TRP A 125 22.09 -15.98 -13.87
CA TRP A 125 20.84 -15.27 -13.54
C TRP A 125 20.90 -13.76 -13.75
N GLY A 126 22.08 -13.21 -14.05
CA GLY A 126 22.29 -11.78 -14.31
C GLY A 126 22.46 -10.93 -13.04
N ASP A 127 22.41 -11.53 -11.85
CA ASP A 127 22.74 -10.90 -10.56
C ASP A 127 24.12 -11.32 -10.01
N GLY A 128 24.91 -12.02 -10.84
CA GLY A 128 26.20 -12.59 -10.48
C GLY A 128 26.13 -14.01 -9.92
N SER A 129 24.92 -14.55 -9.66
CA SER A 129 24.74 -15.95 -9.31
C SER A 129 24.57 -16.83 -10.56
N GLN A 130 24.92 -18.11 -10.42
CA GLN A 130 24.79 -19.10 -11.50
C GLN A 130 24.54 -20.49 -10.94
N VAL A 131 23.91 -21.35 -11.74
CA VAL A 131 23.75 -22.77 -11.48
C VAL A 131 24.13 -23.56 -12.73
N GLN A 132 24.77 -24.71 -12.54
CA GLN A 132 25.07 -25.63 -13.65
C GLN A 132 24.44 -26.98 -13.39
N VAL A 133 23.68 -27.47 -14.37
CA VAL A 133 23.03 -28.78 -14.32
C VAL A 133 23.41 -29.63 -15.54
N GLY A 134 23.27 -30.95 -15.43
CA GLY A 134 23.57 -31.87 -16.53
C GLY A 134 22.36 -32.12 -17.42
N ALA A 135 22.58 -32.31 -18.72
CA ALA A 135 21.59 -32.78 -19.68
C ALA A 135 22.18 -33.93 -20.52
N ASN A 136 21.34 -34.90 -20.91
CA ASN A 136 21.76 -36.02 -21.75
C ASN A 136 20.74 -36.25 -22.86
N GLY A 137 21.10 -35.84 -24.08
CA GLY A 137 20.16 -35.77 -25.19
C GLY A 137 19.06 -34.71 -24.96
N PRO A 138 17.93 -34.81 -25.68
CA PRO A 138 16.79 -33.94 -25.46
C PRO A 138 16.30 -34.00 -24.01
N THR A 139 16.30 -32.87 -23.32
CA THR A 139 16.01 -32.81 -21.88
C THR A 139 15.21 -31.55 -21.56
N ASN A 140 14.16 -31.69 -20.76
CA ASN A 140 13.47 -30.56 -20.14
C ASN A 140 13.96 -30.40 -18.69
N LEU A 141 14.37 -29.18 -18.32
CA LEU A 141 14.85 -28.85 -16.98
C LEU A 141 14.02 -27.71 -16.39
N THR A 142 13.91 -27.68 -15.06
CA THR A 142 13.24 -26.60 -14.32
C THR A 142 14.18 -26.09 -13.26
N GLU A 143 14.55 -24.82 -13.35
CA GLU A 143 15.38 -24.12 -12.37
C GLU A 143 14.57 -23.01 -11.70
N ASN A 144 14.77 -22.82 -10.39
CA ASN A 144 14.16 -21.71 -9.67
C ASN A 144 15.26 -20.79 -9.15
N HIS A 145 14.99 -19.49 -9.17
CA HIS A 145 15.88 -18.49 -8.61
C HIS A 145 15.12 -17.39 -7.90
N THR A 146 15.79 -16.78 -6.94
CA THR A 146 15.25 -15.74 -6.10
C THR A 146 16.23 -14.58 -6.05
N TYR A 147 15.83 -13.43 -6.60
CA TYR A 147 16.66 -12.24 -6.59
C TYR A 147 16.62 -11.54 -5.22
N ALA A 148 17.73 -10.92 -4.83
CA ALA A 148 17.81 -10.15 -3.59
C ALA A 148 17.07 -8.80 -3.66
N LYS A 149 16.79 -8.30 -4.87
CA LYS A 149 16.12 -7.03 -5.14
C LYS A 149 15.13 -7.17 -6.28
N ALA A 150 14.14 -6.28 -6.34
CA ALA A 150 13.32 -6.14 -7.52
C ALA A 150 14.17 -5.55 -8.65
N GLY A 151 13.99 -6.05 -9.87
CA GLY A 151 14.86 -5.66 -10.96
C GLY A 151 14.49 -6.23 -12.32
N THR A 152 15.29 -5.78 -13.29
CA THR A 152 15.36 -6.36 -14.62
C THR A 152 16.69 -7.10 -14.74
N TYR A 153 16.64 -8.38 -15.09
CA TYR A 153 17.79 -9.27 -15.12
C TYR A 153 17.90 -9.93 -16.49
N THR A 154 19.14 -10.07 -17.00
CA THR A 154 19.38 -10.86 -18.22
C THR A 154 19.74 -12.27 -17.79
N ILE A 155 18.82 -13.21 -18.02
CA ILE A 155 19.06 -14.63 -17.80
C ILE A 155 19.76 -15.17 -19.05
N LYS A 156 20.95 -15.71 -18.87
CA LYS A 156 21.75 -16.30 -19.94
C LYS A 156 21.96 -17.77 -19.68
N VAL A 157 21.64 -18.60 -20.66
CA VAL A 157 21.81 -20.05 -20.61
C VAL A 157 22.84 -20.47 -21.64
N THR A 158 23.90 -21.10 -21.16
CA THR A 158 25.00 -21.59 -21.98
C THR A 158 25.04 -23.11 -21.92
N LEU A 159 24.87 -23.74 -23.08
CA LEU A 159 25.16 -25.16 -23.26
C LEU A 159 26.67 -25.34 -23.39
N ILE A 160 27.24 -26.21 -22.59
CA ILE A 160 28.66 -26.54 -22.58
C ILE A 160 28.87 -28.04 -22.79
N ASP A 161 30.03 -28.41 -23.32
CA ASP A 161 30.43 -29.82 -23.45
C ASP A 161 30.47 -30.51 -22.07
N GLY A 162 29.93 -31.72 -21.97
CA GLY A 162 29.97 -32.55 -20.77
C GLY A 162 31.39 -32.88 -20.28
N SER A 163 32.42 -32.70 -21.12
CA SER A 163 33.84 -32.83 -20.78
C SER A 163 34.51 -31.55 -20.22
N GLY A 164 33.76 -30.45 -20.06
CA GLY A 164 34.14 -29.33 -19.19
C GLY A 164 34.83 -28.15 -19.86
N GLY A 165 34.17 -27.49 -20.83
CA GLY A 165 34.45 -26.06 -21.07
C GLY A 165 34.11 -25.49 -22.45
N GLY A 166 33.86 -26.32 -23.46
CA GLY A 166 33.51 -25.84 -24.80
C GLY A 166 32.07 -25.34 -24.86
N VAL A 167 31.85 -24.06 -25.18
CA VAL A 167 30.50 -23.53 -25.44
C VAL A 167 29.94 -24.19 -26.70
N ARG A 168 28.73 -24.75 -26.59
CA ARG A 168 27.99 -25.38 -27.69
C ARG A 168 26.86 -24.51 -28.21
N GLY A 169 26.28 -23.68 -27.34
CA GLY A 169 25.25 -22.74 -27.71
C GLY A 169 24.89 -21.82 -26.55
N THR A 170 24.43 -20.62 -26.84
CA THR A 170 23.96 -19.66 -25.83
C THR A 170 22.59 -19.11 -26.23
N ASN A 171 21.64 -19.10 -25.31
CA ASN A 171 20.38 -18.38 -25.44
C ASN A 171 20.20 -17.46 -24.22
N GLU A 172 19.62 -16.29 -24.42
CA GLU A 172 19.41 -15.31 -23.35
C GLU A 172 18.07 -14.60 -23.49
N THR A 173 17.57 -14.09 -22.37
CA THR A 173 16.31 -13.36 -22.30
C THR A 173 16.29 -12.43 -21.10
N VAL A 174 15.50 -11.36 -21.20
CA VAL A 174 15.30 -10.42 -20.12
C VAL A 174 14.12 -10.86 -19.27
N PHE A 175 14.35 -11.00 -17.96
CA PHE A 175 13.32 -11.21 -16.96
C PHE A 175 13.12 -9.94 -16.12
N ARG A 176 11.90 -9.74 -15.63
CA ARG A 176 11.56 -8.67 -14.69
C ARG A 176 10.83 -9.29 -13.51
N THR A 177 11.23 -8.92 -12.30
CA THR A 177 10.55 -9.37 -11.09
C THR A 177 9.13 -8.78 -11.02
N ALA A 178 8.20 -9.48 -10.36
CA ALA A 178 6.83 -8.99 -10.18
C ALA A 178 6.72 -7.86 -9.14
N GLY A 179 7.64 -7.83 -8.17
CA GLY A 179 7.73 -6.81 -7.13
C GLY A 179 8.05 -5.41 -7.67
N ASN A 180 7.50 -4.40 -7.00
CA ASN A 180 7.72 -3.00 -7.32
C ASN A 180 8.24 -2.26 -6.08
N GLU A 181 9.38 -1.58 -6.21
CA GLU A 181 10.03 -0.87 -5.11
C GLU A 181 9.76 0.63 -5.17
N PHE A 182 9.69 1.26 -3.99
CA PHE A 182 9.32 2.66 -3.81
C PHE A 182 10.53 3.58 -3.97
N THR A 183 10.36 4.66 -4.74
CA THR A 183 11.28 5.79 -4.78
C THR A 183 10.58 7.00 -4.17
N PRO A 184 11.09 7.54 -3.04
CA PRO A 184 10.55 8.76 -2.45
C PRO A 184 10.67 9.94 -3.41
N HIS A 185 9.66 10.80 -3.40
CA HIS A 185 9.64 12.01 -4.22
C HIS A 185 9.29 13.21 -3.36
N ALA A 186 9.90 14.37 -3.65
CA ALA A 186 9.52 15.60 -2.97
C ALA A 186 8.02 15.89 -3.23
N PRO A 187 7.22 16.25 -2.20
CA PRO A 187 5.79 16.52 -2.40
C PRO A 187 5.56 17.53 -3.53
N THR A 188 4.90 17.08 -4.61
CA THR A 188 4.72 17.88 -5.84
C THR A 188 3.29 17.80 -6.33
N ARG A 189 2.71 18.93 -6.74
CA ARG A 189 1.35 18.98 -7.29
C ARG A 189 1.34 18.52 -8.74
N LEU A 190 0.61 17.44 -9.02
CA LEU A 190 0.39 16.93 -10.38
C LEU A 190 -0.95 17.37 -10.96
N LEU A 191 -1.96 17.59 -10.11
CA LEU A 191 -3.31 18.00 -10.52
C LEU A 191 -3.83 19.09 -9.59
N ASP A 192 -4.42 20.14 -10.15
CA ASP A 192 -5.33 21.06 -9.46
C ASP A 192 -6.30 21.66 -10.47
N THR A 193 -7.50 21.11 -10.49
CA THR A 193 -8.59 21.50 -11.39
C THR A 193 -9.08 22.95 -11.19
N ARG A 194 -8.80 23.56 -10.03
CA ARG A 194 -9.13 24.97 -9.76
C ARG A 194 -8.15 25.92 -10.42
N GLU A 195 -6.92 25.48 -10.64
CA GLU A 195 -5.84 26.28 -11.21
C GLU A 195 -5.43 25.85 -12.61
N GLY A 196 -5.98 24.75 -13.13
CA GLY A 196 -5.60 24.21 -14.43
C GLY A 196 -4.21 23.56 -14.43
N ILE A 197 -3.77 23.03 -13.29
CA ILE A 197 -2.51 22.27 -13.18
C ILE A 197 -2.80 20.83 -13.59
N GLY A 198 -2.06 20.32 -14.57
CA GLY A 198 -2.15 18.93 -15.05
C GLY A 198 -3.42 18.57 -15.84
N ALA A 199 -4.46 19.39 -15.77
CA ALA A 199 -5.72 19.25 -16.50
C ALA A 199 -6.34 20.63 -16.78
N ALA A 200 -7.44 20.68 -17.53
CA ALA A 200 -8.18 21.93 -17.76
C ALA A 200 -8.69 22.53 -16.44
N LYS A 201 -8.74 23.88 -16.38
CA LYS A 201 -9.29 24.64 -15.23
C LYS A 201 -10.82 24.53 -15.21
N THR A 202 -11.32 23.37 -14.84
CA THR A 202 -12.75 23.04 -14.75
C THR A 202 -12.99 21.99 -13.69
N LYS A 203 -14.15 22.07 -13.02
CA LYS A 203 -14.62 20.98 -12.16
C LYS A 203 -14.76 19.69 -12.96
N VAL A 204 -14.47 18.57 -12.31
CA VAL A 204 -14.78 17.24 -12.83
C VAL A 204 -16.28 17.03 -12.71
N PRO A 205 -17.01 16.78 -13.82
CA PRO A 205 -18.45 16.62 -13.78
C PRO A 205 -18.86 15.37 -13.00
N ALA A 206 -20.15 15.28 -12.66
CA ALA A 206 -20.74 14.06 -12.12
C ALA A 206 -20.45 12.88 -13.06
N PHE A 207 -20.00 11.75 -12.51
CA PHE A 207 -19.61 10.57 -13.29
C PHE A 207 -18.53 10.86 -14.34
N GLY A 208 -17.72 11.90 -14.13
CA GLY A 208 -16.58 12.26 -14.97
C GLY A 208 -15.26 11.76 -14.41
N THR A 209 -14.23 11.77 -15.25
CA THR A 209 -12.85 11.38 -14.88
C THR A 209 -11.91 12.55 -15.08
N ALA A 210 -11.05 12.84 -14.11
CA ALA A 210 -9.83 13.60 -14.31
C ALA A 210 -8.66 12.64 -14.49
N ARG A 211 -7.78 12.95 -15.43
CA ARG A 211 -6.61 12.14 -15.76
C ARG A 211 -5.33 12.83 -15.29
N VAL A 212 -4.49 12.13 -14.55
CA VAL A 212 -3.26 12.66 -13.95
C VAL A 212 -2.05 12.03 -14.64
N LYS A 213 -1.18 12.86 -15.25
CA LYS A 213 0.08 12.38 -15.80
C LYS A 213 1.08 12.16 -14.67
N VAL A 214 1.56 10.93 -14.56
CA VAL A 214 2.54 10.53 -13.54
C VAL A 214 3.90 10.27 -14.20
N ALA A 215 3.98 9.25 -15.06
CA ALA A 215 5.24 8.87 -15.68
C ALA A 215 5.67 9.93 -16.70
N GLY A 216 6.87 10.49 -16.52
CA GLY A 216 7.40 11.59 -17.31
C GLY A 216 6.95 12.99 -16.86
N ALA A 217 6.16 13.12 -15.78
CA ALA A 217 5.82 14.40 -15.17
C ALA A 217 6.63 14.64 -13.89
N ALA A 218 6.89 15.90 -13.56
CA ALA A 218 7.53 16.29 -12.29
C ALA A 218 8.81 15.49 -11.97
N GLN A 219 9.67 15.21 -12.96
CA GLN A 219 10.90 14.42 -12.81
C GLN A 219 10.70 12.93 -12.45
N ILE A 220 9.47 12.43 -12.49
CA ILE A 220 9.18 11.00 -12.36
C ILE A 220 9.53 10.31 -13.69
N PRO A 221 10.32 9.21 -13.67
CA PRO A 221 10.72 8.52 -14.88
C PRO A 221 9.54 7.89 -15.62
N ALA A 222 9.75 7.53 -16.89
CA ALA A 222 8.86 6.64 -17.61
C ALA A 222 8.88 5.22 -17.00
N GLY A 223 7.84 4.42 -17.25
CA GLY A 223 7.80 3.01 -16.83
C GLY A 223 7.56 2.77 -15.32
N VAL A 224 7.15 3.80 -14.57
CA VAL A 224 6.63 3.61 -13.21
C VAL A 224 5.34 2.79 -13.23
N THR A 225 5.15 1.95 -12.23
CA THR A 225 4.07 0.96 -12.17
C THR A 225 3.00 1.33 -11.15
N ALA A 226 3.33 2.10 -10.11
CA ALA A 226 2.35 2.66 -9.20
C ALA A 226 2.83 4.03 -8.66
N VAL A 227 1.93 4.76 -8.02
CA VAL A 227 2.20 6.09 -7.46
C VAL A 227 1.54 6.25 -6.10
N ALA A 228 2.23 6.94 -5.19
CA ALA A 228 1.68 7.38 -3.92
C ALA A 228 1.21 8.84 -4.07
N LEU A 229 -0.11 9.04 -4.02
CA LEU A 229 -0.75 10.35 -4.20
C LEU A 229 -1.56 10.71 -2.96
N ASN A 230 -1.49 11.96 -2.52
CA ASN A 230 -2.54 12.53 -1.67
C ASN A 230 -3.61 13.14 -2.58
N VAL A 231 -4.79 12.53 -2.62
CA VAL A 231 -5.91 12.98 -3.45
C VAL A 231 -6.89 13.75 -2.58
N THR A 232 -7.16 15.00 -2.94
CA THR A 232 -8.07 15.89 -2.22
C THR A 232 -9.27 16.26 -3.07
N VAL A 233 -10.46 16.02 -2.52
CA VAL A 233 -11.71 16.55 -3.06
C VAL A 233 -12.01 17.89 -2.39
N THR A 234 -12.39 18.91 -3.17
CA THR A 234 -12.82 20.21 -2.65
C THR A 234 -13.98 20.79 -3.48
N ASN A 235 -14.68 21.76 -2.91
CA ASN A 235 -15.89 22.37 -3.45
C ASN A 235 -17.00 21.38 -3.93
N PRO A 236 -17.27 20.24 -3.23
CA PRO A 236 -18.37 19.37 -3.62
C PRO A 236 -19.72 20.00 -3.26
N ALA A 237 -20.66 19.99 -4.21
CA ALA A 237 -22.03 20.44 -3.98
C ALA A 237 -22.97 19.32 -3.48
N LYS A 238 -22.59 18.06 -3.70
CA LYS A 238 -23.33 16.86 -3.28
C LYS A 238 -22.36 15.89 -2.62
N ALA A 239 -22.89 14.95 -1.83
CA ALA A 239 -22.09 13.84 -1.34
C ALA A 239 -21.71 12.90 -2.49
N GLY A 240 -20.62 12.16 -2.31
CA GLY A 240 -20.14 11.16 -3.27
C GLY A 240 -18.79 10.59 -2.85
N HIS A 241 -18.15 9.90 -3.79
CA HIS A 241 -16.79 9.43 -3.60
C HIS A 241 -16.01 9.42 -4.91
N VAL A 242 -14.68 9.40 -4.79
CA VAL A 242 -13.77 9.21 -5.93
C VAL A 242 -13.16 7.82 -5.93
N ARG A 243 -12.85 7.34 -7.13
CA ARG A 243 -12.12 6.09 -7.37
C ARG A 243 -10.84 6.41 -8.13
N VAL A 244 -9.73 5.84 -7.69
CA VAL A 244 -8.40 6.06 -8.29
C VAL A 244 -7.88 4.74 -8.83
N TYR A 245 -7.56 4.68 -10.12
CA TYR A 245 -7.14 3.46 -10.80
C TYR A 245 -6.23 3.75 -12.00
N ALA A 246 -5.59 2.69 -12.51
CA ALA A 246 -4.73 2.80 -13.67
C ALA A 246 -5.52 3.23 -14.91
N GLU A 247 -4.97 4.17 -15.67
CA GLU A 247 -5.54 4.56 -16.97
C GLU A 247 -5.64 3.34 -17.90
N GLY A 248 -6.78 3.20 -18.59
CA GLY A 248 -7.06 2.07 -19.47
C GLY A 248 -7.51 0.79 -18.76
N GLY A 249 -7.58 0.78 -17.43
CA GLY A 249 -8.15 -0.33 -16.64
C GLY A 249 -9.65 -0.18 -16.39
N ASP A 250 -10.27 -1.27 -15.91
CA ASP A 250 -11.66 -1.26 -15.49
C ASP A 250 -11.87 -0.33 -14.28
N VAL A 251 -13.03 0.34 -14.23
CA VAL A 251 -13.40 1.18 -13.09
C VAL A 251 -13.68 0.29 -11.88
N PRO A 252 -12.96 0.44 -10.75
CA PRO A 252 -13.23 -0.36 -9.56
C PRO A 252 -14.63 -0.10 -9.00
N THR A 253 -15.15 -1.03 -8.22
CA THR A 253 -16.38 -0.82 -7.44
C THR A 253 -16.11 -0.11 -6.11
N THR A 254 -14.87 -0.18 -5.62
CA THR A 254 -14.38 0.35 -4.35
C THR A 254 -14.25 1.89 -4.36
N SER A 255 -14.09 2.51 -3.19
CA SER A 255 -13.92 3.96 -3.05
C SER A 255 -12.58 4.32 -2.41
N ASN A 256 -11.99 5.45 -2.79
CA ASN A 256 -10.79 6.00 -2.17
C ASN A 256 -11.09 7.20 -1.26
N VAL A 257 -11.77 8.23 -1.78
CA VAL A 257 -12.11 9.44 -0.98
C VAL A 257 -13.62 9.63 -0.98
N ASN A 258 -14.23 9.65 0.20
CA ASN A 258 -15.64 9.87 0.42
C ASN A 258 -15.82 11.29 0.97
N TYR A 259 -16.80 12.01 0.45
CA TYR A 259 -16.99 13.42 0.76
C TYR A 259 -18.48 13.76 0.88
N ALA A 260 -18.75 14.78 1.68
CA ALA A 260 -20.05 15.42 1.84
C ALA A 260 -20.01 16.86 1.28
N PRO A 261 -21.17 17.50 1.04
CA PRO A 261 -21.23 18.87 0.54
C PRO A 261 -20.41 19.85 1.38
N GLY A 262 -19.69 20.75 0.71
CA GLY A 262 -18.86 21.79 1.34
C GLY A 262 -17.57 21.30 2.01
N GLN A 263 -17.27 19.99 1.98
CA GLN A 263 -16.03 19.48 2.56
C GLN A 263 -14.82 19.70 1.67
N THR A 264 -13.65 19.88 2.30
CA THR A 264 -12.35 19.64 1.67
C THR A 264 -11.70 18.48 2.40
N VAL A 265 -11.54 17.34 1.74
CA VAL A 265 -11.10 16.10 2.38
C VAL A 265 -10.03 15.40 1.53
N PRO A 266 -8.86 15.12 2.10
CA PRO A 266 -7.82 14.30 1.47
C PRO A 266 -7.91 12.83 1.88
N ASN A 267 -7.39 11.96 1.03
CA ASN A 267 -6.92 10.63 1.43
C ASN A 267 -5.63 10.30 0.66
N MET A 268 -4.69 9.64 1.32
CA MET A 268 -3.57 9.01 0.63
C MET A 268 -4.07 7.84 -0.22
N VAL A 269 -3.46 7.62 -1.37
CA VAL A 269 -3.74 6.47 -2.23
C VAL A 269 -2.43 5.93 -2.79
N ILE A 270 -2.32 4.61 -2.87
CA ILE A 270 -1.32 3.94 -3.71
C ILE A 270 -2.09 3.36 -4.88
N ALA A 271 -1.85 3.89 -6.07
CA ALA A 271 -2.60 3.51 -7.27
C ALA A 271 -1.66 3.01 -8.37
N SER A 272 -2.08 1.96 -9.07
CA SER A 272 -1.41 1.49 -10.28
C SER A 272 -1.40 2.58 -11.35
N VAL A 273 -0.27 2.72 -12.06
CA VAL A 273 -0.13 3.61 -13.22
C VAL A 273 -0.33 2.78 -14.49
N GLY A 274 -1.14 3.29 -15.42
CA GLY A 274 -1.38 2.67 -16.73
C GLY A 274 -0.14 2.72 -17.62
N GLU A 275 -0.09 1.91 -18.68
CA GLU A 275 1.09 1.81 -19.56
C GLU A 275 1.47 3.14 -20.23
N SER A 276 0.47 4.01 -20.47
CA SER A 276 0.63 5.37 -20.98
C SER A 276 1.23 6.35 -19.95
N GLY A 277 1.42 5.92 -18.71
CA GLY A 277 1.97 6.71 -17.61
C GLY A 277 0.96 7.57 -16.85
N TYR A 278 -0.33 7.23 -16.91
CA TYR A 278 -1.43 7.99 -16.31
C TYR A 278 -2.18 7.22 -15.23
N VAL A 279 -2.83 7.98 -14.35
CA VAL A 279 -3.83 7.51 -13.37
C VAL A 279 -5.13 8.24 -13.63
N ASP A 280 -6.25 7.54 -13.56
CA ASP A 280 -7.59 8.11 -13.69
C ASP A 280 -8.22 8.27 -12.28
N ILE A 281 -8.77 9.47 -12.02
CA ILE A 281 -9.54 9.80 -10.82
C ILE A 281 -10.98 10.05 -11.24
N TYR A 282 -11.84 9.10 -10.95
CA TYR A 282 -13.24 9.10 -11.34
C TYR A 282 -14.13 9.64 -10.22
N ASN A 283 -14.94 10.64 -10.54
CA ASN A 283 -15.96 11.22 -9.66
C ASN A 283 -17.24 10.38 -9.72
N HIS A 284 -17.48 9.54 -8.72
CA HIS A 284 -18.71 8.78 -8.58
C HIS A 284 -19.70 9.47 -7.62
N GLY A 285 -20.01 10.73 -7.92
CA GLY A 285 -21.04 11.51 -7.24
C GLY A 285 -21.92 12.27 -8.22
N ASP A 286 -23.13 12.64 -7.79
CA ASP A 286 -24.14 13.32 -8.61
C ASP A 286 -23.89 14.83 -8.83
N GLY A 287 -22.71 15.31 -8.46
CA GLY A 287 -22.34 16.71 -8.51
C GLY A 287 -20.89 16.87 -8.96
N ALA A 288 -20.60 18.01 -9.60
CA ALA A 288 -19.25 18.33 -10.02
C ALA A 288 -18.37 18.68 -8.80
N ILE A 289 -17.10 18.28 -8.86
CA ILE A 289 -16.12 18.48 -7.79
C ILE A 289 -14.83 19.09 -8.35
N ASP A 290 -14.06 19.76 -7.48
CA ASP A 290 -12.66 20.05 -7.76
C ASP A 290 -11.79 18.96 -7.15
N LEU A 291 -10.76 18.57 -7.89
CA LEU A 291 -9.72 17.63 -7.49
C LEU A 291 -8.35 18.30 -7.43
N ILE A 292 -7.57 17.89 -6.43
CA ILE A 292 -6.14 18.15 -6.28
C ILE A 292 -5.45 16.80 -6.07
N ALA A 293 -4.29 16.59 -6.71
CA ALA A 293 -3.47 15.41 -6.48
C ALA A 293 -2.00 15.82 -6.33
N ASP A 294 -1.42 15.52 -5.17
CA ASP A 294 -0.03 15.78 -4.85
C ASP A 294 0.72 14.44 -4.71
N VAL A 295 1.84 14.26 -5.42
CA VAL A 295 2.67 13.04 -5.38
C VAL A 295 3.73 13.12 -4.29
N THR A 296 3.96 12.01 -3.58
CA THR A 296 5.05 11.88 -2.58
C THR A 296 6.01 10.73 -2.87
N GLY A 297 5.75 9.95 -3.91
CA GLY A 297 6.66 8.92 -4.41
C GLY A 297 6.00 8.04 -5.46
N TYR A 298 6.81 7.17 -6.04
CA TYR A 298 6.38 6.25 -7.10
C TYR A 298 7.02 4.88 -6.92
N PHE A 299 6.40 3.87 -7.52
CA PHE A 299 6.89 2.50 -7.54
C PHE A 299 7.34 2.13 -8.94
N SER A 300 8.42 1.36 -9.03
CA SER A 300 8.92 0.85 -10.32
C SER A 300 9.49 -0.56 -10.14
N LYS A 301 9.80 -1.23 -11.26
CA LYS A 301 10.51 -2.51 -11.26
C LYS A 301 12.03 -2.37 -11.10
N SER A 302 12.53 -1.17 -10.83
CA SER A 302 13.95 -0.94 -10.55
C SER A 302 14.18 -1.01 -9.05
N ALA A 303 15.33 -1.55 -8.65
CA ALA A 303 15.77 -1.55 -7.26
C ALA A 303 15.79 -0.11 -6.70
N ALA A 304 15.14 0.07 -5.56
CA ALA A 304 14.99 1.32 -4.83
C ALA A 304 14.81 1.04 -3.33
N SER A 305 13.59 1.13 -2.80
CA SER A 305 13.30 0.86 -1.39
C SER A 305 12.04 0.01 -1.22
N GLY A 306 12.21 -1.18 -0.65
CA GLY A 306 11.09 -2.03 -0.22
C GLY A 306 10.42 -1.51 1.05
N TYR A 307 9.23 -2.03 1.36
CA TYR A 307 8.45 -1.62 2.54
C TYR A 307 8.66 -2.58 3.72
N SER A 308 9.02 -2.02 4.86
CA SER A 308 9.07 -2.75 6.13
C SER A 308 7.95 -2.26 7.04
N SER A 309 7.00 -3.14 7.34
CA SER A 309 5.91 -2.86 8.28
C SER A 309 6.42 -2.82 9.72
N LEU A 310 5.75 -2.05 10.55
CA LEU A 310 6.01 -1.96 11.99
C LEU A 310 4.70 -2.15 12.76
N ASN A 311 4.82 -2.57 14.02
CA ASN A 311 3.72 -2.35 14.96
C ASN A 311 3.53 -0.84 15.11
N PRO A 312 2.31 -0.31 14.92
CA PRO A 312 2.07 1.12 15.02
C PRO A 312 2.59 1.72 16.32
N SER A 313 3.33 2.83 16.21
CA SER A 313 3.98 3.45 17.37
C SER A 313 3.92 4.97 17.31
N ARG A 314 3.48 5.61 18.39
CA ARG A 314 3.40 7.06 18.49
C ARG A 314 4.78 7.67 18.69
N VAL A 315 5.18 8.58 17.80
CA VAL A 315 6.45 9.31 17.87
C VAL A 315 6.29 10.78 18.17
N VAL A 316 5.09 11.33 17.96
CA VAL A 316 4.75 12.71 18.35
C VAL A 316 3.38 12.74 19.03
N ASP A 317 3.32 13.43 20.16
CA ASP A 317 2.07 13.93 20.75
C ASP A 317 2.32 15.31 21.35
N THR A 318 1.87 16.34 20.65
CA THR A 318 2.03 17.73 21.10
C THR A 318 1.28 18.04 22.39
N ARG A 319 0.25 17.25 22.76
CA ARG A 319 -0.48 17.42 24.02
C ARG A 319 0.35 16.98 25.22
N GLU A 320 1.22 15.99 25.00
CA GLU A 320 2.05 15.37 26.04
C GLU A 320 3.50 15.89 26.03
N GLY A 321 3.92 16.54 24.94
CA GLY A 321 5.33 16.93 24.74
C GLY A 321 6.20 15.77 24.25
N LEU A 322 5.59 14.75 23.64
CA LEU A 322 6.32 13.63 23.05
C LEU A 322 6.87 14.04 21.67
N GLY A 323 8.18 13.88 21.47
CA GLY A 323 8.86 14.12 20.20
C GLY A 323 8.94 15.58 19.74
N THR A 324 8.33 16.51 20.48
CA THR A 324 8.33 17.95 20.23
C THR A 324 7.92 18.71 21.51
N GLY A 325 7.93 20.04 21.48
CA GLY A 325 7.46 20.85 22.61
C GLY A 325 5.99 20.62 22.95
N LYS A 326 5.66 20.64 24.25
CA LYS A 326 4.27 20.53 24.72
C LYS A 326 3.48 21.80 24.39
N GLY A 327 2.30 21.64 23.80
CA GLY A 327 1.39 22.73 23.44
C GLY A 327 0.92 22.65 21.99
N GLN A 328 -0.05 23.48 21.62
CA GLN A 328 -0.51 23.59 20.24
C GLN A 328 0.59 24.13 19.33
N VAL A 329 0.71 23.59 18.13
CA VAL A 329 1.53 24.17 17.07
C VAL A 329 0.89 25.49 16.67
N PRO A 330 1.58 26.64 16.81
CA PRO A 330 1.00 27.96 16.51
C PRO A 330 0.48 28.06 15.08
N GLY A 331 -0.44 28.99 14.84
CA GLY A 331 -0.89 29.32 13.49
C GLY A 331 0.31 29.69 12.60
N PHE A 332 0.34 29.14 11.38
CA PHE A 332 1.46 29.24 10.43
C PHE A 332 2.83 28.74 10.96
N GLY A 333 2.85 28.11 12.14
CA GLY A 333 4.04 27.56 12.78
C GLY A 333 4.39 26.17 12.26
N ASN A 334 5.53 25.64 12.70
CA ASN A 334 5.98 24.29 12.41
C ASN A 334 6.86 23.73 13.53
N PHE A 335 7.07 22.42 13.52
CA PHE A 335 8.09 21.75 14.31
C PHE A 335 8.78 20.66 13.48
N SER A 336 9.94 20.20 13.94
CA SER A 336 10.64 19.05 13.35
C SER A 336 10.85 17.97 14.42
N THR A 337 10.81 16.71 14.01
CA THR A 337 10.93 15.55 14.90
C THR A 337 11.85 14.50 14.31
N GLN A 338 12.64 13.84 15.15
CA GLN A 338 13.47 12.71 14.73
C GLN A 338 12.60 11.51 14.38
N ILE A 339 12.87 10.88 13.23
CA ILE A 339 12.19 9.66 12.79
C ILE A 339 13.16 8.48 12.82
N THR A 340 14.33 8.58 12.19
CA THR A 340 15.30 7.49 12.21
C THR A 340 15.86 7.27 13.60
N GLY A 341 16.17 6.01 13.94
CA GLY A 341 16.61 5.61 15.27
C GLY A 341 15.50 5.61 16.32
N ARG A 342 14.23 5.80 15.94
CA ARG A 342 13.07 5.76 16.82
C ARG A 342 12.01 4.79 16.28
N ALA A 343 11.23 4.20 17.17
CA ALA A 343 10.10 3.33 16.82
C ALA A 343 10.44 2.22 15.80
N GLY A 344 11.67 1.69 15.82
CA GLY A 344 12.11 0.64 14.90
C GLY A 344 12.50 1.11 13.49
N VAL A 345 12.51 2.41 13.21
CA VAL A 345 12.94 2.95 11.92
C VAL A 345 14.48 3.05 11.85
N PRO A 346 15.16 2.37 10.92
CA PRO A 346 16.62 2.39 10.81
C PRO A 346 17.12 3.71 10.22
N SER A 347 18.43 3.99 10.38
CA SER A 347 19.09 5.17 9.80
C SER A 347 19.17 5.14 8.26
N THR A 348 19.01 3.97 7.65
CA THR A 348 19.04 3.79 6.19
C THR A 348 17.69 4.07 5.52
N ALA A 349 16.61 4.22 6.29
CA ALA A 349 15.28 4.50 5.78
C ALA A 349 15.26 5.79 4.93
N LYS A 350 14.57 5.74 3.78
CA LYS A 350 14.49 6.84 2.82
C LYS A 350 13.14 7.55 2.88
N ALA A 351 12.09 6.85 3.28
CA ALA A 351 10.77 7.41 3.56
C ALA A 351 10.12 6.68 4.74
N VAL A 352 9.15 7.33 5.37
CA VAL A 352 8.35 6.77 6.46
C VAL A 352 6.87 6.80 6.11
N ALA A 353 6.16 5.75 6.45
CA ALA A 353 4.70 5.67 6.39
C ALA A 353 4.13 5.99 7.78
N LEU A 354 3.22 6.95 7.82
CA LEU A 354 2.68 7.56 9.03
C LEU A 354 1.16 7.59 8.99
N ASN A 355 0.55 7.65 10.17
CA ASN A 355 -0.74 8.30 10.36
C ASN A 355 -0.50 9.64 11.06
N VAL A 356 -1.02 10.72 10.46
CA VAL A 356 -0.90 12.07 11.02
C VAL A 356 -2.28 12.57 11.38
N THR A 357 -2.47 12.89 12.66
CA THR A 357 -3.75 13.30 13.23
C THR A 357 -3.65 14.74 13.72
N VAL A 358 -4.62 15.56 13.32
CA VAL A 358 -4.86 16.87 13.94
C VAL A 358 -5.98 16.72 14.96
N THR A 359 -5.86 17.41 16.10
CA THR A 359 -6.93 17.46 17.10
C THR A 359 -7.01 18.85 17.73
N GLU A 360 -8.22 19.24 18.15
CA GLU A 360 -8.52 20.55 18.73
C GLU A 360 -8.00 21.76 17.91
N PRO A 361 -8.08 21.76 16.56
CA PRO A 361 -7.66 22.92 15.78
C PRO A 361 -8.55 24.13 16.08
N GLN A 362 -7.96 25.31 16.24
CA GLN A 362 -8.67 26.54 16.59
C GLN A 362 -9.17 27.32 15.35
N ALA A 363 -8.75 26.92 14.15
CA ALA A 363 -9.21 27.49 12.89
C ALA A 363 -9.19 26.41 11.80
N ALA A 364 -9.93 26.63 10.71
CA ALA A 364 -9.80 25.78 9.53
C ALA A 364 -8.40 25.96 8.89
N GLY A 365 -7.89 24.88 8.30
CA GLY A 365 -6.56 24.89 7.69
C GLY A 365 -6.14 23.51 7.22
N HIS A 366 -4.82 23.31 7.18
CA HIS A 366 -4.22 22.05 6.75
C HIS A 366 -2.89 21.80 7.46
N LEU A 367 -2.46 20.53 7.49
CA LEU A 367 -1.10 20.16 7.83
C LEU A 367 -0.29 19.88 6.56
N THR A 368 0.97 20.30 6.57
CA THR A 368 1.97 19.92 5.56
C THR A 368 3.09 19.17 6.25
N VAL A 369 3.40 17.97 5.76
CA VAL A 369 4.44 17.08 6.28
C VAL A 369 5.48 16.88 5.18
N TYR A 370 6.75 17.13 5.51
CA TYR A 370 7.82 17.20 4.52
C TYR A 370 9.17 16.81 5.14
N PRO A 371 10.16 16.39 4.34
CA PRO A 371 11.52 16.18 4.85
C PRO A 371 12.08 17.47 5.45
N SER A 372 12.75 17.34 6.59
CA SER A 372 13.54 18.44 7.17
C SER A 372 14.67 18.89 6.24
N GLY A 373 15.17 20.11 6.47
CA GLY A 373 16.26 20.70 5.68
C GLY A 373 15.80 21.38 4.38
N GLY A 374 14.51 21.30 4.03
CA GLY A 374 13.90 22.01 2.91
C GLY A 374 12.84 23.03 3.34
N SER A 375 12.35 23.83 2.40
CA SER A 375 11.18 24.68 2.59
C SER A 375 9.89 23.85 2.56
N ALA A 376 8.89 24.23 3.36
CA ALA A 376 7.57 23.60 3.32
C ALA A 376 6.97 23.69 1.89
N PRO A 377 6.53 22.57 1.30
CA PRO A 377 5.86 22.59 0.02
C PRO A 377 4.46 23.22 0.13
N THR A 378 3.84 23.51 -1.01
CA THR A 378 2.44 23.98 -1.07
C THR A 378 1.41 22.85 -0.99
N ALA A 379 1.87 21.59 -1.11
CA ALA A 379 1.04 20.40 -1.00
C ALA A 379 0.57 20.21 0.45
N SER A 380 -0.74 20.05 0.66
CA SER A 380 -1.32 19.70 1.96
C SER A 380 -1.43 18.19 2.10
N ASN A 381 -1.16 17.65 3.29
CA ASN A 381 -1.41 16.24 3.60
C ASN A 381 -2.79 16.04 4.23
N LEU A 382 -3.20 16.93 5.14
CA LEU A 382 -4.43 16.78 5.92
C LEU A 382 -5.18 18.11 5.96
N ASN A 383 -6.48 18.12 5.66
CA ASN A 383 -7.30 19.34 5.69
C ASN A 383 -8.36 19.21 6.78
N PHE A 384 -8.60 20.29 7.52
CA PHE A 384 -9.45 20.26 8.70
C PHE A 384 -10.19 21.59 8.92
N THR A 385 -11.31 21.52 9.64
CA THR A 385 -12.03 22.69 10.18
C THR A 385 -11.78 22.83 11.68
N ALA A 386 -12.12 23.99 12.26
CA ALA A 386 -12.02 24.19 13.70
C ALA A 386 -12.78 23.11 14.49
N GLY A 387 -12.19 22.63 15.59
CA GLY A 387 -12.72 21.58 16.45
C GLY A 387 -12.73 20.16 15.86
N GLN A 388 -12.27 19.96 14.61
CA GLN A 388 -12.27 18.65 13.97
C GLN A 388 -11.05 17.82 14.40
N THR A 389 -11.28 16.61 14.89
CA THR A 389 -10.25 15.56 14.98
C THR A 389 -10.32 14.68 13.74
N ILE A 390 -9.25 14.63 12.96
CA ILE A 390 -9.17 13.86 11.72
C ILE A 390 -7.72 13.41 11.48
N ALA A 391 -7.56 12.27 10.83
CA ALA A 391 -6.27 11.74 10.42
C ALA A 391 -6.21 11.53 8.91
N ASN A 392 -4.98 11.49 8.38
CA ASN A 392 -4.69 10.99 7.05
C ASN A 392 -3.39 10.19 7.09
N SER A 393 -3.29 9.16 6.25
CA SER A 393 -2.03 8.47 6.03
C SER A 393 -1.06 9.38 5.28
N VAL A 394 0.23 9.29 5.60
CA VAL A 394 1.28 10.10 4.99
C VAL A 394 2.49 9.22 4.71
N ILE A 395 2.91 9.19 3.44
CA ILE A 395 4.23 8.67 3.06
C ILE A 395 5.08 9.88 2.72
N VAL A 396 6.16 10.08 3.48
CA VAL A 396 7.01 11.27 3.35
C VAL A 396 8.49 10.86 3.29
N PRO A 397 9.30 11.48 2.42
CA PRO A 397 10.75 11.35 2.48
C PRO A 397 11.30 11.79 3.83
N ILE A 398 12.38 11.15 4.28
CA ILE A 398 13.10 11.54 5.49
C ILE A 398 14.25 12.47 5.09
N GLY A 399 14.43 13.58 5.82
CA GLY A 399 15.55 14.51 5.59
C GLY A 399 16.90 13.84 5.90
N SER A 400 17.99 14.41 5.40
CA SER A 400 19.35 13.84 5.59
C SER A 400 19.79 13.79 7.06
N ASP A 401 19.17 14.58 7.93
CA ASP A 401 19.36 14.54 9.39
C ASP A 401 18.45 13.52 10.10
N GLY A 402 17.69 12.71 9.34
CA GLY A 402 16.81 11.67 9.86
C GLY A 402 15.46 12.18 10.39
N LYS A 403 15.11 13.44 10.10
CA LYS A 403 13.89 14.09 10.60
C LYS A 403 12.83 14.29 9.53
N ILE A 404 11.65 14.64 9.99
CA ILE A 404 10.59 15.27 9.20
C ILE A 404 10.18 16.57 9.88
N SER A 405 9.52 17.44 9.12
CA SER A 405 8.91 18.66 9.59
C SER A 405 7.40 18.62 9.37
N VAL A 406 6.64 19.16 10.33
CA VAL A 406 5.18 19.33 10.24
C VAL A 406 4.83 20.79 10.42
N ARG A 407 4.15 21.36 9.44
CA ARG A 407 3.68 22.75 9.43
C ARG A 407 2.16 22.80 9.61
N ASN A 408 1.72 23.67 10.51
CA ASN A 408 0.32 24.06 10.64
C ASN A 408 0.04 25.23 9.69
N GLY A 409 -0.77 25.00 8.67
CA GLY A 409 -1.19 26.01 7.70
C GLY A 409 -2.40 26.84 8.13
N ALA A 410 -3.00 26.57 9.29
CA ALA A 410 -4.10 27.35 9.83
C ALA A 410 -3.61 28.67 10.44
N GLY A 411 -4.51 29.66 10.52
CA GLY A 411 -4.23 30.94 11.18
C GLY A 411 -4.19 30.89 12.71
N ALA A 412 -4.53 29.75 13.32
CA ALA A 412 -4.56 29.55 14.76
C ALA A 412 -3.99 28.17 15.15
N GLY A 413 -3.81 27.95 16.46
CA GLY A 413 -3.15 26.76 16.99
C GLY A 413 -3.89 25.45 16.72
N ALA A 414 -3.15 24.34 16.65
CA ALA A 414 -3.71 22.98 16.61
C ALA A 414 -2.78 21.98 17.30
N HIS A 415 -3.34 20.92 17.89
CA HIS A 415 -2.54 19.78 18.32
C HIS A 415 -2.31 18.80 17.18
N VAL A 416 -1.12 18.21 17.16
CA VAL A 416 -0.69 17.20 16.19
C VAL A 416 -0.23 15.94 16.93
N VAL A 417 -0.62 14.79 16.39
CA VAL A 417 -0.17 13.45 16.77
C VAL A 417 0.39 12.76 15.53
N VAL A 418 1.49 12.03 15.67
CA VAL A 418 2.11 11.27 14.57
C VAL A 418 2.42 9.86 15.05
N ASP A 419 1.82 8.89 14.37
CA ASP A 419 2.06 7.46 14.57
C ASP A 419 2.84 6.91 13.36
N VAL A 420 3.91 6.15 13.60
CA VAL A 420 4.67 5.42 12.57
C VAL A 420 4.04 4.05 12.37
N VAL A 421 3.80 3.65 11.12
CA VAL A 421 3.26 2.32 10.76
C VAL A 421 4.23 1.46 9.93
N GLY A 422 5.27 2.08 9.37
CA GLY A 422 6.30 1.39 8.60
C GLY A 422 7.26 2.37 7.94
N TYR A 423 8.22 1.84 7.18
CA TYR A 423 9.20 2.65 6.47
C TYR A 423 9.62 2.00 5.15
N TYR A 424 10.21 2.80 4.26
CA TYR A 424 10.79 2.33 3.01
C TYR A 424 12.30 2.44 3.09
N SER A 425 13.00 1.34 2.81
CA SER A 425 14.46 1.27 2.85
C SER A 425 15.05 0.36 1.77
N PRO A 426 16.29 0.61 1.31
CA PRO A 426 16.99 -0.27 0.39
C PRO A 426 17.23 -1.67 0.94
N GLU A 427 17.23 -1.86 2.26
CA GLU A 427 17.48 -3.15 2.90
C GLU A 427 16.24 -4.03 3.01
N SER A 428 15.04 -3.46 2.84
CA SER A 428 13.80 -4.24 2.89
C SER A 428 13.77 -5.34 1.82
N GLU A 429 13.21 -6.49 2.22
CA GLU A 429 13.04 -7.69 1.37
C GLU A 429 11.63 -7.78 0.80
N SER A 430 10.75 -6.80 1.07
CA SER A 430 9.37 -6.82 0.61
C SER A 430 9.14 -5.76 -0.45
N ALA A 431 8.50 -6.15 -1.55
CA ALA A 431 8.13 -5.26 -2.64
C ALA A 431 6.62 -5.25 -2.85
N LEU A 432 6.09 -4.16 -3.42
CA LEU A 432 4.67 -4.03 -3.70
C LEU A 432 4.28 -4.96 -4.85
N ILE A 433 3.28 -5.80 -4.60
CA ILE A 433 2.49 -6.48 -5.62
C ILE A 433 1.19 -5.70 -5.79
N ARG A 434 0.99 -5.18 -7.00
CA ARG A 434 -0.22 -4.46 -7.38
C ARG A 434 -1.36 -5.45 -7.54
N SER A 435 -2.55 -5.11 -7.05
CA SER A 435 -3.78 -5.85 -7.34
C SER A 435 -4.84 -4.91 -7.88
N PHE A 436 -5.81 -5.47 -8.61
CA PHE A 436 -7.02 -4.73 -8.92
C PHE A 436 -7.78 -4.48 -7.60
N PRO A 437 -8.31 -3.28 -7.34
CA PRO A 437 -8.97 -3.01 -6.08
C PRO A 437 -10.20 -3.90 -5.85
N ASN A 438 -10.31 -4.51 -4.68
CA ASN A 438 -11.42 -5.40 -4.32
C ASN A 438 -11.94 -5.13 -2.90
N ARG A 439 -13.25 -5.29 -2.70
CA ARG A 439 -13.88 -5.28 -1.37
C ARG A 439 -13.43 -6.55 -0.63
N TRP A 440 -12.80 -6.38 0.53
CA TRP A 440 -12.52 -7.49 1.44
C TRP A 440 -13.77 -7.82 2.24
N PHE A 441 -14.30 -6.85 2.99
CA PHE A 441 -15.55 -7.01 3.73
C PHE A 441 -16.28 -5.67 3.90
N ASP A 442 -17.57 -5.78 4.23
CA ASP A 442 -18.47 -4.65 4.47
C ASP A 442 -19.44 -5.01 5.60
N THR A 443 -19.29 -4.41 6.78
CA THR A 443 -20.14 -4.74 7.95
C THR A 443 -21.62 -4.37 7.75
N ARG A 444 -21.94 -3.58 6.72
CA ARG A 444 -23.33 -3.24 6.38
C ARG A 444 -24.05 -4.38 5.67
N GLU A 445 -23.27 -5.23 5.01
CA GLU A 445 -23.74 -6.36 4.21
C GLU A 445 -23.43 -7.70 4.89
N TRP A 446 -22.54 -7.69 5.89
CA TRP A 446 -22.03 -8.86 6.57
C TRP A 446 -21.96 -8.65 8.09
N ASP A 447 -22.43 -9.64 8.87
CA ASP A 447 -22.44 -9.78 10.36
C ASP A 447 -22.75 -8.55 11.24
N GLY A 448 -23.23 -7.45 10.65
CA GLY A 448 -23.68 -6.26 11.34
C GLY A 448 -22.56 -5.30 11.76
N PRO A 449 -22.92 -4.12 12.29
CA PRO A 449 -21.96 -3.08 12.66
C PRO A 449 -20.91 -3.54 13.67
N LEU A 450 -19.70 -2.99 13.57
CA LEU A 450 -18.61 -3.23 14.51
C LEU A 450 -18.89 -2.53 15.86
N ASP A 451 -19.02 -3.32 16.92
CA ASP A 451 -19.29 -2.83 18.28
C ASP A 451 -18.20 -1.90 18.82
N GLY A 452 -18.63 -0.93 19.63
CA GLY A 452 -17.72 -0.02 20.34
C GLY A 452 -16.86 -0.76 21.36
N ARG A 453 -15.59 -0.39 21.44
CA ARG A 453 -14.57 -1.02 22.30
C ARG A 453 -14.35 -2.50 21.98
N ASN A 454 -14.65 -2.92 20.75
CA ASN A 454 -14.48 -4.28 20.26
C ASN A 454 -13.67 -4.30 18.96
N TYR A 455 -13.36 -5.50 18.48
CA TYR A 455 -12.62 -5.73 17.24
C TYR A 455 -13.22 -6.87 16.42
N ILE A 456 -12.95 -6.80 15.12
CA ILE A 456 -13.04 -7.94 14.21
C ILE A 456 -11.66 -8.29 13.69
N TYR A 457 -11.42 -9.55 13.35
CA TYR A 457 -10.13 -10.01 12.85
C TYR A 457 -10.28 -10.74 11.53
N GLY A 458 -9.22 -10.74 10.72
CA GLY A 458 -9.22 -11.37 9.41
C GLY A 458 -7.91 -12.04 9.05
N ARG A 459 -8.01 -13.25 8.48
CA ARG A 459 -6.88 -13.92 7.84
C ARG A 459 -6.52 -13.23 6.54
N VAL A 460 -5.22 -13.22 6.24
CA VAL A 460 -4.67 -12.56 5.07
C VAL A 460 -3.94 -13.55 4.19
N GLY A 461 -4.27 -13.53 2.89
CA GLY A 461 -3.51 -14.20 1.85
C GLY A 461 -3.45 -15.71 2.02
N GLY A 462 -4.48 -16.33 2.62
CA GLY A 462 -4.48 -17.77 2.91
C GLY A 462 -3.46 -18.17 3.98
N GLY A 463 -2.94 -17.23 4.77
CA GLY A 463 -1.84 -17.48 5.70
C GLY A 463 -0.47 -17.64 5.02
N ASP A 464 -0.31 -17.09 3.80
CA ASP A 464 0.97 -17.08 3.12
C ASP A 464 1.98 -16.18 3.89
N PRO A 465 3.04 -16.77 4.47
CA PRO A 465 4.03 -16.02 5.25
C PRO A 465 4.85 -15.04 4.39
N ASN A 466 4.74 -15.13 3.08
CA ASN A 466 5.40 -14.23 2.16
C ASN A 466 4.64 -12.93 1.95
N VAL A 467 3.36 -12.85 2.34
CA VAL A 467 2.62 -11.59 2.41
C VAL A 467 2.96 -10.92 3.74
N THR A 468 3.70 -9.81 3.69
CA THR A 468 4.25 -9.14 4.90
C THR A 468 3.46 -7.90 5.32
N ALA A 469 2.71 -7.30 4.39
CA ALA A 469 1.82 -6.18 4.68
C ALA A 469 0.75 -6.01 3.59
N LEU A 470 -0.31 -5.28 3.91
CA LEU A 470 -1.40 -4.95 2.99
C LEU A 470 -1.47 -3.46 2.71
N VAL A 471 -1.98 -3.11 1.54
CA VAL A 471 -2.40 -1.76 1.17
C VAL A 471 -3.93 -1.76 1.15
N LEU A 472 -4.53 -1.18 2.18
CA LEU A 472 -5.98 -1.15 2.36
C LEU A 472 -6.52 0.27 2.29
N ASN A 473 -7.79 0.42 1.95
CA ASN A 473 -8.57 1.61 2.31
C ASN A 473 -9.66 1.19 3.30
N ALA A 474 -9.58 1.70 4.52
CA ALA A 474 -10.61 1.48 5.54
C ALA A 474 -11.56 2.68 5.53
N THR A 475 -12.87 2.43 5.41
CA THR A 475 -13.91 3.45 5.46
C THR A 475 -14.86 3.15 6.60
N VAL A 476 -14.93 4.08 7.55
CA VAL A 476 -15.89 4.02 8.65
C VAL A 476 -17.08 4.90 8.33
N THR A 477 -18.30 4.40 8.54
CA THR A 477 -19.56 5.12 8.31
C THR A 477 -20.60 4.80 9.38
N ASN A 478 -21.74 5.50 9.37
CA ASN A 478 -22.80 5.35 10.37
C ASN A 478 -22.28 5.53 11.81
N THR A 479 -21.36 6.49 11.97
CA THR A 479 -20.66 6.75 13.23
C THR A 479 -21.59 7.39 14.26
N ALA A 480 -21.94 6.66 15.33
CA ALA A 480 -22.84 7.16 16.37
C ALA A 480 -22.14 7.99 17.46
N SER A 481 -20.82 7.85 17.61
CA SER A 481 -20.01 8.59 18.58
C SER A 481 -18.66 8.99 17.98
N THR A 482 -17.97 9.96 18.58
CA THR A 482 -16.56 10.25 18.24
C THR A 482 -15.69 9.03 18.54
N GLY A 483 -14.75 8.74 17.66
CA GLY A 483 -13.86 7.59 17.84
C GLY A 483 -12.74 7.53 16.81
N PHE A 484 -12.03 6.41 16.85
CA PHE A 484 -11.00 6.10 15.88
C PHE A 484 -10.90 4.59 15.64
N LEU A 485 -10.37 4.24 14.47
CA LEU A 485 -10.07 2.87 14.09
C LEU A 485 -8.59 2.63 14.35
N THR A 486 -8.26 1.48 14.89
CA THR A 486 -6.89 0.97 14.95
C THR A 486 -6.82 -0.34 14.18
N VAL A 487 -5.85 -0.44 13.29
CA VAL A 487 -5.56 -1.65 12.51
C VAL A 487 -4.18 -2.14 12.91
N SER A 488 -4.08 -3.38 13.37
CA SER A 488 -2.84 -3.93 13.93
C SER A 488 -2.71 -5.42 13.64
N PRO A 489 -1.49 -5.96 13.54
CA PRO A 489 -1.30 -7.39 13.47
C PRO A 489 -1.75 -8.07 14.77
N ASP A 490 -2.36 -9.23 14.63
CA ASP A 490 -2.87 -10.03 15.73
C ASP A 490 -1.76 -10.95 16.30
N PRO A 491 -1.57 -11.00 17.64
CA PRO A 491 -0.62 -11.91 18.28
C PRO A 491 -1.01 -13.40 18.17
N ASN A 492 -2.27 -13.72 17.89
CA ASN A 492 -2.78 -15.08 17.81
C ASN A 492 -2.68 -15.63 16.38
N SER A 493 -2.47 -16.95 16.27
CA SER A 493 -2.56 -17.65 14.99
C SER A 493 -4.01 -17.89 14.60
N TRP A 494 -4.26 -18.09 13.31
CA TRP A 494 -5.58 -18.51 12.84
C TRP A 494 -6.07 -19.81 13.53
N SER A 495 -5.16 -20.76 13.75
CA SER A 495 -5.45 -22.01 14.47
C SER A 495 -5.80 -21.81 15.96
N ALA A 496 -5.38 -20.69 16.56
CA ALA A 496 -5.76 -20.35 17.93
C ALA A 496 -7.26 -20.02 18.01
N TYR A 497 -7.76 -19.22 17.06
CA TYR A 497 -9.17 -18.91 16.91
C TYR A 497 -10.01 -20.14 16.56
N GLU A 498 -9.55 -20.98 15.62
CA GLU A 498 -10.25 -22.22 15.28
C GLU A 498 -10.34 -23.19 16.47
N GLY A 499 -9.34 -23.16 17.36
CA GLY A 499 -9.27 -24.02 18.53
C GLY A 499 -9.88 -23.43 19.82
N GLY A 500 -10.27 -22.15 19.83
CA GLY A 500 -10.81 -21.46 21.00
C GLY A 500 -9.81 -21.27 22.15
N TRP A 501 -8.52 -21.14 21.84
CA TRP A 501 -7.44 -20.92 22.83
C TRP A 501 -6.66 -19.63 22.58
N GLU A 502 -7.21 -18.73 21.77
CA GLU A 502 -6.72 -17.37 21.58
C GLU A 502 -6.61 -16.60 22.91
N THR A 503 -5.69 -15.65 22.94
CA THR A 503 -5.58 -14.66 23.99
C THR A 503 -6.15 -13.33 23.52
N LEU A 504 -6.85 -12.59 24.39
CA LEU A 504 -7.42 -11.30 24.02
C LEU A 504 -6.30 -10.32 23.62
N PRO A 505 -6.24 -9.85 22.35
CA PRO A 505 -5.21 -8.91 21.95
C PRO A 505 -5.42 -7.55 22.62
N THR A 506 -4.32 -6.79 22.75
CA THR A 506 -4.37 -5.42 23.25
C THR A 506 -4.21 -4.46 22.08
N PRO A 507 -5.16 -3.53 21.83
CA PRO A 507 -5.03 -2.57 20.75
C PRO A 507 -3.84 -1.63 21.01
N PRO A 508 -3.01 -1.32 20.00
CA PRO A 508 -1.97 -0.31 20.15
C PRO A 508 -2.59 1.09 20.31
N ASN A 509 -1.87 1.99 21.00
CA ASN A 509 -2.27 3.39 21.15
C ASN A 509 -1.93 4.21 19.89
N SER A 510 -2.50 3.81 18.75
CA SER A 510 -2.32 4.45 17.45
C SER A 510 -3.66 4.57 16.73
N SER A 511 -3.89 5.65 16.00
CA SER A 511 -5.11 5.83 15.20
C SER A 511 -4.81 5.75 13.72
N ASN A 512 -5.48 4.85 13.01
CA ASN A 512 -5.46 4.80 11.55
C ASN A 512 -6.43 5.80 10.95
N LEU A 513 -7.62 5.99 11.53
CA LEU A 513 -8.56 7.02 11.09
C LEU A 513 -9.39 7.50 12.27
N ASN A 514 -9.82 8.77 12.25
CA ASN A 514 -10.58 9.40 13.33
C ASN A 514 -11.87 10.00 12.77
N TRP A 515 -12.94 9.96 13.56
CA TRP A 515 -14.24 10.49 13.15
C TRP A 515 -14.96 11.18 14.29
N THR A 516 -15.92 12.03 13.89
CA THR A 516 -16.98 12.56 14.74
C THR A 516 -18.32 11.96 14.30
N PRO A 517 -19.39 12.07 15.12
CA PRO A 517 -20.67 11.44 14.80
C PRO A 517 -21.24 11.90 13.44
N GLY A 518 -21.87 10.97 12.73
CA GLY A 518 -22.53 11.19 11.44
C GLY A 518 -21.58 11.40 10.27
N LYS A 519 -20.29 11.09 10.42
CA LYS A 519 -19.29 11.19 9.35
C LYS A 519 -19.00 9.83 8.73
N THR A 520 -18.76 9.88 7.41
CA THR A 520 -18.10 8.81 6.65
C THR A 520 -16.65 9.23 6.43
N VAL A 521 -15.69 8.42 6.87
CA VAL A 521 -14.27 8.76 6.83
C VAL A 521 -13.47 7.58 6.26
N PRO A 522 -12.84 7.74 5.09
CA PRO A 522 -11.86 6.79 4.58
C PRO A 522 -10.44 7.18 5.00
N ASN A 523 -9.56 6.19 5.12
CA ASN A 523 -8.11 6.41 5.10
C ASN A 523 -7.36 5.21 4.53
N LEU A 524 -6.24 5.46 3.84
CA LEU A 524 -5.26 4.43 3.50
C LEU A 524 -4.71 3.81 4.79
N VAL A 525 -4.58 2.48 4.78
CA VAL A 525 -3.96 1.72 5.85
C VAL A 525 -2.90 0.80 5.24
N GLN A 526 -1.64 1.03 5.60
CA GLN A 526 -0.56 0.08 5.37
C GLN A 526 -0.43 -0.84 6.58
N ALA A 527 -1.14 -1.96 6.59
CA ALA A 527 -1.21 -2.87 7.74
C ALA A 527 -0.16 -3.97 7.65
N SER A 528 0.56 -4.23 8.74
CA SER A 528 1.38 -5.45 8.86
C SER A 528 0.47 -6.68 8.85
N SER A 529 0.85 -7.74 8.15
CA SER A 529 0.19 -9.05 8.28
C SER A 529 0.57 -9.77 9.57
N GLY A 530 1.61 -9.30 10.28
CA GLY A 530 2.13 -9.97 11.46
C GLY A 530 2.76 -11.32 11.13
N VAL A 531 3.22 -12.03 12.17
CA VAL A 531 3.80 -13.38 12.02
C VAL A 531 2.76 -14.46 11.74
N ASN A 532 1.49 -14.15 12.03
CA ASN A 532 0.38 -15.09 11.95
C ASN A 532 -0.53 -14.87 10.73
N ASN A 533 -0.27 -13.82 9.94
CA ASN A 533 -1.14 -13.41 8.83
C ASN A 533 -2.60 -13.15 9.26
N VAL A 534 -2.78 -12.59 10.46
CA VAL A 534 -4.07 -12.17 11.01
C VAL A 534 -3.98 -10.70 11.42
N ILE A 535 -5.01 -9.94 11.07
CA ILE A 535 -5.09 -8.49 11.31
C ILE A 535 -6.38 -8.18 12.05
N ASP A 536 -6.26 -7.34 13.09
CA ASP A 536 -7.37 -6.80 13.84
C ASP A 536 -7.82 -5.42 13.33
N PHE A 537 -9.12 -5.16 13.42
CA PHE A 537 -9.76 -3.87 13.21
C PHE A 537 -10.54 -3.47 14.46
N TRP A 538 -9.98 -2.55 15.24
CA TRP A 538 -10.50 -2.12 16.53
C TRP A 538 -11.34 -0.85 16.40
N ASN A 539 -12.61 -0.89 16.83
CA ASN A 539 -13.43 0.30 17.02
C ASN A 539 -13.19 0.86 18.43
N MET A 540 -12.39 1.93 18.52
CA MET A 540 -12.03 2.54 19.80
C MET A 540 -13.06 3.57 20.29
N SER A 541 -14.19 3.71 19.60
CA SER A 541 -15.35 4.47 20.08
C SER A 541 -16.16 3.68 21.11
N TYR A 542 -17.17 4.32 21.70
CA TYR A 542 -18.07 3.69 22.67
C TYR A 542 -19.38 3.18 22.06
N GLN A 543 -19.56 3.33 20.74
CA GLN A 543 -20.79 2.96 20.05
C GLN A 543 -20.47 2.15 18.79
N THR A 544 -21.48 1.50 18.25
CA THR A 544 -21.35 0.79 16.97
C THR A 544 -20.98 1.74 15.83
N THR A 545 -20.27 1.18 14.85
CA THR A 545 -19.99 1.86 13.59
C THR A 545 -19.90 0.83 12.48
N ASP A 546 -20.21 1.24 11.25
CA ASP A 546 -19.94 0.39 10.09
C ASP A 546 -18.51 0.56 9.59
N LEU A 547 -17.88 -0.54 9.21
CA LEU A 547 -16.56 -0.62 8.64
C LEU A 547 -16.61 -1.31 7.28
N VAL A 548 -15.96 -0.67 6.32
CA VAL A 548 -15.75 -1.17 4.97
C VAL A 548 -14.26 -1.23 4.72
N VAL A 549 -13.76 -2.37 4.26
CA VAL A 549 -12.33 -2.53 3.94
C VAL A 549 -12.17 -2.98 2.50
N ASP A 550 -11.42 -2.18 1.75
CA ASP A 550 -11.03 -2.43 0.36
C ASP A 550 -9.52 -2.70 0.29
N SER A 551 -9.08 -3.69 -0.49
CA SER A 551 -7.67 -3.99 -0.74
C SER A 551 -7.22 -3.44 -2.09
N PHE A 552 -6.02 -2.86 -2.16
CA PHE A 552 -5.44 -2.21 -3.35
C PHE A 552 -4.07 -2.80 -3.74
N GLY A 553 -3.58 -3.75 -2.95
CA GLY A 553 -2.30 -4.41 -3.15
C GLY A 553 -1.76 -4.97 -1.85
N PHE A 554 -0.62 -5.64 -1.95
CA PHE A 554 0.06 -6.20 -0.79
C PHE A 554 1.57 -6.14 -1.00
N TYR A 555 2.31 -6.08 0.08
CA TYR A 555 3.75 -6.24 0.07
C TYR A 555 4.08 -7.70 0.29
N ALA A 556 4.96 -8.23 -0.55
CA ALA A 556 5.42 -9.60 -0.43
C ALA A 556 6.93 -9.71 -0.55
N LYS A 557 7.47 -10.70 0.15
CA LYS A 557 8.83 -11.21 -0.02
C LYS A 557 8.83 -12.41 -0.97
N ASN A 558 9.91 -13.19 -0.92
CA ASN A 558 10.18 -14.33 -1.79
C ASN A 558 9.35 -15.57 -1.53
#